data_AF-A0A0B5KYR5-F1
#
_entry.id   AF-A0A0B5KYR5-F1
#
_cell.length_a   1.000
_cell.length_b   1.000
_cell.length_c   1.000
_cell.angle_alpha   90.00
_cell.angle_beta   90.00
_cell.angle_gamma   90.00
#
_symmetry.space_group_name_H-M   'P 1'
#
loop_
_entity.id
_entity.type
_entity.pdbx_description
1 polymer ?
#
loop_
_entity_poly.entity_id
_entity_poly.type
_entity_poly.pdbx_seq_one_letter_code
_entity_poly.pdbx_strand_id
1 'polypeptide(L)'
;KKVVLTGEEGEIQHLKDIGMEIVKKCDGLPLAIKAVAGVLCTKERTRRAWSVVLESTAWSTSGLPEEVEGALYLSYEDLPSYLKQCFLYCSLFTEDCILDRYKITGLWIGEGFVKAEGSSTMEETADEYYGELIMRNLLQPRGKSFSPPPPS
;
A
#
# COMPACT_ATOMS: atom_id res chain seq x y z
N LYS A 1 18.51 -36.73 -9.30
CA LYS A 1 18.24 -35.30 -9.55
C LYS A 1 17.58 -34.74 -8.28
N LYS A 2 18.31 -33.97 -7.47
CA LYS A 2 17.78 -33.35 -6.25
C LYS A 2 17.36 -31.93 -6.64
N VAL A 3 16.07 -31.64 -6.57
CA VAL A 3 15.55 -30.29 -6.82
C VAL A 3 15.95 -29.43 -5.62
N VAL A 4 16.65 -28.34 -5.89
CA VAL A 4 16.99 -27.30 -4.91
C VAL A 4 15.71 -26.51 -4.64
N LEU A 5 15.10 -26.74 -3.48
CA LEU A 5 14.08 -25.89 -2.88
C LEU A 5 14.66 -25.41 -1.55
N THR A 6 15.60 -24.46 -1.57
CA THR A 6 16.30 -24.02 -0.34
C THR A 6 16.52 -22.51 -0.24
N GLY A 7 15.86 -21.70 -1.08
CA GLY A 7 15.96 -20.24 -1.02
C GLY A 7 14.88 -19.59 -0.15
N GLU A 8 13.61 -19.89 -0.44
CA GLU A 8 12.47 -19.13 0.11
C GLU A 8 12.12 -19.48 1.56
N GLU A 9 12.25 -20.76 1.97
CA GLU A 9 11.90 -21.19 3.34
C GLU A 9 12.86 -20.64 4.41
N GLY A 10 14.13 -20.45 4.08
CA GLY A 10 15.14 -19.89 5.00
C GLY A 10 14.97 -18.39 5.24
N GLU A 11 14.55 -17.65 4.19
CA GLU A 11 14.29 -16.21 4.27
C GLU A 11 12.99 -15.91 5.04
N ILE A 12 11.93 -16.69 4.82
CA ILE A 12 10.65 -16.55 5.53
C ILE A 12 10.83 -16.74 7.04
N GLN A 13 11.68 -17.70 7.45
CA GLN A 13 11.92 -17.96 8.85
C GLN A 13 12.60 -16.78 9.56
N HIS A 14 13.48 -16.06 8.85
CA HIS A 14 14.21 -14.89 9.39
C HIS A 14 13.37 -13.61 9.49
N LEU A 15 12.28 -13.50 8.71
CA LEU A 15 11.36 -12.37 8.76
C LEU A 15 10.19 -12.58 9.72
N LYS A 16 9.94 -13.82 10.16
CA LYS A 16 8.82 -14.15 11.04
C LYS A 16 8.86 -13.36 12.35
N ASP A 17 10.02 -13.29 12.99
CA ASP A 17 10.15 -12.62 14.29
C ASP A 17 9.83 -11.13 14.19
N ILE A 18 10.42 -10.43 13.22
CA ILE A 18 10.17 -9.01 13.00
C ILE A 18 8.75 -8.74 12.49
N GLY A 19 8.20 -9.63 11.67
CA GLY A 19 6.79 -9.55 11.26
C GLY A 19 5.84 -9.64 12.45
N MET A 20 6.13 -10.51 13.43
CA MET A 20 5.34 -10.58 14.66
C MET A 20 5.49 -9.33 15.53
N GLU A 21 6.64 -8.68 15.56
CA GLU A 21 6.82 -7.39 16.24
C GLU A 21 5.99 -6.28 15.58
N ILE A 22 5.96 -6.23 14.25
CA ILE A 22 5.12 -5.28 13.49
C ILE A 22 3.64 -5.53 13.75
N VAL A 23 3.18 -6.79 13.76
CA VAL A 23 1.79 -7.15 14.07
C VAL A 23 1.41 -6.72 15.49
N LYS A 24 2.33 -6.83 16.46
CA LYS A 24 2.11 -6.33 17.82
C LYS A 24 1.93 -4.81 17.86
N LYS A 25 2.69 -4.04 17.06
CA LYS A 25 2.49 -2.59 16.92
C LYS A 25 1.13 -2.20 16.32
N CYS A 26 0.48 -3.14 15.62
CA CYS A 26 -0.85 -2.94 15.07
C CYS A 26 -1.97 -3.32 16.04
N ASP A 27 -1.65 -3.69 17.29
CA ASP A 27 -2.59 -4.16 18.32
C ASP A 27 -3.53 -5.30 17.87
N GLY A 28 -3.11 -6.08 16.87
CA GLY A 28 -3.92 -7.15 16.29
C GLY A 28 -5.11 -6.68 15.43
N LEU A 29 -5.25 -5.37 15.17
CA LEU A 29 -6.35 -4.83 14.38
C LEU A 29 -6.18 -5.20 12.90
N PRO A 30 -7.15 -5.90 12.27
CA PRO A 30 -7.00 -6.35 10.89
C PRO A 30 -6.75 -5.23 9.89
N LEU A 31 -7.34 -4.05 10.11
CA LEU A 31 -7.16 -2.89 9.24
C LEU A 31 -5.75 -2.32 9.34
N ALA A 32 -5.21 -2.14 10.55
CA ALA A 32 -3.83 -1.70 10.76
C ALA A 32 -2.82 -2.68 10.15
N ILE A 33 -3.05 -3.98 10.33
CA ILE A 33 -2.21 -5.04 9.74
C ILE A 33 -2.22 -4.95 8.21
N LYS A 34 -3.39 -4.77 7.57
CA LYS A 34 -3.48 -4.62 6.11
C LYS A 34 -2.75 -3.38 5.61
N ALA A 35 -2.91 -2.24 6.28
CA ALA A 35 -2.26 -0.98 5.91
C ALA A 35 -0.73 -1.15 5.92
N VAL A 36 -0.18 -1.73 6.99
CA VAL A 36 1.27 -1.93 7.14
C VAL A 36 1.78 -3.04 6.21
N ALA A 37 0.99 -4.08 5.96
CA ALA A 37 1.31 -5.09 4.95
C ALA A 37 1.45 -4.47 3.55
N GLY A 38 0.64 -3.46 3.25
CA GLY A 38 0.74 -2.66 2.03
C GLY A 38 2.02 -1.82 1.94
N VAL A 39 2.58 -1.39 3.07
CA VAL A 39 3.92 -0.78 3.09
C VAL A 39 4.98 -1.85 2.82
N LEU A 40 4.93 -2.96 3.56
CA LEU A 40 5.90 -4.05 3.47
C LEU A 40 5.94 -4.70 2.08
N CYS A 41 4.84 -4.71 1.32
CA CYS A 41 4.83 -5.26 -0.04
C CYS A 41 5.73 -4.48 -1.02
N THR A 42 6.08 -3.24 -0.69
CA THR A 42 6.97 -2.38 -1.49
C THR A 42 8.42 -2.39 -1.00
N LYS A 43 8.71 -3.13 0.07
CA LYS A 43 10.05 -3.24 0.66
C LYS A 43 10.71 -4.53 0.23
N GLU A 44 12.05 -4.49 0.20
CA GLU A 44 12.83 -5.72 0.09
C GLU A 44 12.47 -6.67 1.23
N ARG A 45 12.46 -7.98 0.95
CA ARG A 45 12.21 -9.04 1.93
C ARG A 45 13.45 -9.29 2.80
N THR A 46 13.91 -8.24 3.47
CA THR A 46 15.09 -8.30 4.35
C THR A 46 14.76 -7.74 5.73
N ARG A 47 15.39 -8.30 6.77
CA ARG A 47 15.20 -7.84 8.16
C ARG A 47 15.51 -6.34 8.29
N ARG A 48 16.54 -5.85 7.60
CA ARG A 48 16.93 -4.44 7.61
C ARG A 48 15.80 -3.53 7.09
N ALA A 49 15.21 -3.87 5.93
CA ALA A 49 14.13 -3.07 5.37
C ALA A 49 12.89 -3.05 6.29
N TRP A 50 12.57 -4.19 6.91
CA TRP A 50 11.46 -4.30 7.85
C TRP A 50 11.73 -3.60 9.19
N SER A 51 12.99 -3.55 9.64
CA SER A 51 13.40 -2.78 10.82
C SER A 51 13.17 -1.29 10.65
N VAL A 52 13.45 -0.74 9.46
CA VAL A 52 13.14 0.68 9.16
C VAL A 52 11.65 0.97 9.28
N VAL A 53 10.80 0.04 8.81
CA VAL A 53 9.34 0.16 8.97
C VAL A 53 8.95 0.06 10.44
N LEU A 54 9.48 -0.92 11.18
CA LEU A 54 9.19 -1.11 12.61
C LEU A 54 9.62 0.10 13.45
N GLU A 55 10.75 0.73 13.15
CA GLU A 55 11.35 1.82 13.93
C GLU A 55 10.89 3.22 13.49
N SER A 56 10.03 3.31 12.46
CA SER A 56 9.57 4.59 11.91
C SER A 56 8.94 5.51 12.97
N THR A 57 9.22 6.80 12.90
CA THR A 57 8.58 7.81 13.76
C THR A 57 7.09 7.98 13.46
N ALA A 58 6.64 7.54 12.27
CA ALA A 58 5.25 7.57 11.84
C ALA A 58 4.30 6.85 12.82
N TRP A 59 4.80 5.82 13.52
CA TRP A 59 4.05 5.09 14.55
C TRP A 59 3.60 5.96 15.74
N SER A 60 4.26 7.10 15.96
CA SER A 60 3.97 8.01 17.08
C SER A 60 3.23 9.28 16.63
N THR A 61 2.66 9.28 15.42
CA THR A 61 1.88 10.41 14.91
C THR A 61 0.54 10.50 15.64
N SER A 62 -0.03 11.71 15.74
CA SER A 62 -1.30 12.01 16.41
C SER A 62 -2.26 12.82 15.50
N GLY A 63 -3.57 12.57 15.54
CA GLY A 63 -4.59 13.25 14.72
C GLY A 63 -5.43 12.38 13.76
N LEU A 64 -5.15 11.08 13.65
CA LEU A 64 -5.99 10.06 13.00
C LEU A 64 -6.77 9.26 14.07
N PRO A 65 -7.70 8.35 13.67
CA PRO A 65 -8.38 7.48 14.63
C PRO A 65 -7.36 6.68 15.46
N GLU A 66 -7.44 6.81 16.79
CA GLU A 66 -6.44 6.34 17.76
C GLU A 66 -6.08 4.86 17.54
N GLU A 67 -7.06 4.06 17.11
CA GLU A 67 -6.90 2.62 16.91
C GLU A 67 -5.97 2.26 15.74
N VAL A 68 -5.86 3.12 14.73
CA VAL A 68 -5.17 2.80 13.47
C VAL A 68 -4.20 3.88 13.01
N GLU A 69 -4.07 4.95 13.79
CA GLU A 69 -3.34 6.16 13.47
C GLU A 69 -1.90 5.88 12.99
N GLY A 70 -1.09 5.19 13.80
CA GLY A 70 0.31 4.94 13.46
C GLY A 70 0.47 4.12 12.18
N ALA A 71 -0.38 3.10 12.01
CA ALA A 71 -0.37 2.22 10.83
C ALA A 71 -0.83 2.95 9.56
N LEU A 72 -1.94 3.70 9.64
CA LEU A 72 -2.46 4.45 8.51
C LEU A 72 -1.54 5.60 8.10
N TYR A 73 -1.00 6.34 9.06
CA TYR A 73 -0.07 7.42 8.77
C TYR A 73 1.22 6.88 8.16
N LEU A 74 1.74 5.75 8.65
CA LEU A 74 2.89 5.08 8.04
C LEU A 74 2.60 4.69 6.59
N SER A 75 1.42 4.12 6.30
CA SER A 75 1.03 3.77 4.93
C SER A 75 0.90 4.98 4.02
N TYR A 76 0.35 6.10 4.52
CA TYR A 76 0.28 7.35 3.78
C TYR A 76 1.67 7.96 3.56
N GLU A 77 2.52 7.96 4.57
CA GLU A 77 3.83 8.61 4.49
C GLU A 77 4.77 7.89 3.55
N ASP A 78 4.66 6.55 3.47
CA ASP A 78 5.39 5.69 2.54
C ASP A 78 4.96 5.86 1.08
N LEU A 79 3.80 6.47 0.80
CA LEU A 79 3.37 6.69 -0.57
C LEU A 79 4.33 7.59 -1.33
N PRO A 80 4.63 7.28 -2.60
CA PRO A 80 5.29 8.23 -3.47
C PRO A 80 4.41 9.47 -3.65
N SER A 81 5.04 10.62 -3.93
CA SER A 81 4.37 11.92 -3.97
C SER A 81 3.18 11.96 -4.94
N TYR A 82 3.26 11.27 -6.08
CA TYR A 82 2.19 11.21 -7.08
C TYR A 82 0.95 10.46 -6.58
N LEU A 83 1.09 9.51 -5.65
CA LEU A 83 -0.06 8.80 -5.06
C LEU A 83 -0.70 9.51 -3.89
N LYS A 84 0.06 10.34 -3.14
CA LYS A 84 -0.47 11.05 -1.96
C LYS A 84 -1.70 11.89 -2.33
N GLN A 85 -1.62 12.64 -3.44
CA GLN A 85 -2.74 13.46 -3.91
C GLN A 85 -3.93 12.62 -4.37
N CYS A 86 -3.68 11.56 -5.14
CA CYS A 86 -4.72 10.65 -5.61
C CYS A 86 -5.49 10.00 -4.45
N PHE A 87 -4.77 9.52 -3.43
CA PHE A 87 -5.36 8.91 -2.24
C PHE A 87 -6.13 9.92 -1.38
N LEU A 88 -5.57 11.11 -1.14
CA LEU A 88 -6.26 12.16 -0.39
C LEU A 88 -7.54 12.62 -1.09
N TYR A 89 -7.57 12.65 -2.42
CA TYR A 89 -8.78 13.01 -3.16
C TYR A 89 -9.95 12.07 -2.88
N CYS A 90 -9.69 10.80 -2.55
CA CYS A 90 -10.72 9.85 -2.14
C CYS A 90 -11.46 10.26 -0.85
N SER A 91 -10.85 11.11 0.00
CA SER A 91 -11.49 11.61 1.23
C SER A 91 -12.63 12.61 0.97
N LEU A 92 -12.76 13.11 -0.27
CA LEU A 92 -13.85 14.01 -0.66
C LEU A 92 -15.18 13.25 -0.88
N PHE A 93 -15.14 11.92 -0.93
CA PHE A 93 -16.32 11.08 -1.06
C PHE A 93 -16.88 10.72 0.31
N THR A 94 -18.18 10.42 0.37
CA THR A 94 -18.81 9.98 1.60
C THR A 94 -18.26 8.63 2.05
N GLU A 95 -18.34 8.36 3.35
CA GLU A 95 -18.06 7.04 3.90
C GLU A 95 -18.84 5.94 3.14
N ASP A 96 -18.19 4.79 2.94
CA ASP A 96 -18.69 3.62 2.19
C ASP A 96 -19.09 3.87 0.73
N CYS A 97 -18.69 5.00 0.14
CA CYS A 97 -18.91 5.25 -1.28
C CYS A 97 -18.17 4.23 -2.15
N ILE A 98 -18.87 3.71 -3.16
CA ILE A 98 -18.26 2.84 -4.17
C ILE A 98 -17.63 3.73 -5.22
N LEU A 99 -16.29 3.71 -5.26
CA LEU A 99 -15.54 4.41 -6.29
C LEU A 99 -15.51 3.56 -7.56
N ASP A 100 -16.18 4.05 -8.61
CA ASP A 100 -16.00 3.49 -9.95
C ASP A 100 -14.58 3.82 -10.44
N ARG A 101 -13.86 2.80 -10.92
CA ARG A 101 -12.45 2.91 -11.34
C ARG A 101 -12.27 3.99 -12.41
N TYR A 102 -13.05 3.93 -13.49
CA TYR A 102 -12.91 4.87 -14.60
C TYR A 102 -13.27 6.30 -14.19
N LYS A 103 -14.24 6.44 -13.29
CA LYS A 103 -14.61 7.75 -12.74
C LYS A 103 -13.50 8.33 -11.87
N ILE A 104 -12.94 7.57 -10.93
CA ILE A 104 -11.93 8.12 -10.01
C ILE A 104 -10.61 8.44 -10.72
N THR A 105 -10.17 7.58 -11.65
CA THR A 105 -8.96 7.84 -12.45
C THR A 105 -9.15 9.04 -13.38
N GLY A 106 -10.32 9.18 -14.01
CA GLY A 106 -10.66 10.37 -14.79
C GLY A 106 -10.65 11.67 -13.97
N LEU A 107 -11.10 11.63 -12.71
CA LEU A 107 -11.03 12.78 -11.80
C LEU A 107 -9.58 13.13 -11.48
N TRP A 108 -8.72 12.16 -11.17
CA TRP A 108 -7.30 12.44 -10.92
C TRP A 108 -6.58 13.04 -12.11
N ILE A 109 -6.92 12.62 -13.34
CA ILE A 109 -6.42 13.24 -14.58
C ILE A 109 -6.92 14.68 -14.69
N GLY A 110 -8.22 14.93 -14.46
CA GLY A 110 -8.82 16.26 -14.54
C GLY A 110 -8.24 17.26 -13.53
N GLU A 111 -7.87 16.80 -12.34
CA GLU A 111 -7.19 17.60 -11.30
C GLU A 111 -5.69 17.78 -11.57
N GLY A 112 -5.13 17.09 -12.58
CA GLY A 112 -3.72 17.17 -12.94
C GLY A 112 -2.77 16.41 -12.01
N PHE A 113 -3.27 15.45 -11.23
CA PHE A 113 -2.45 14.59 -10.38
C PHE A 113 -1.68 13.54 -11.18
N VAL A 114 -2.19 13.19 -12.37
CA VAL A 114 -1.60 12.20 -13.26
C VAL A 114 -0.76 12.89 -14.32
N LYS A 115 0.48 12.43 -14.50
CA LYS A 115 1.39 12.91 -15.53
C LYS A 115 1.85 11.72 -16.37
N ALA A 116 1.62 11.80 -17.68
CA ALA A 116 2.15 10.83 -18.62
C ALA A 116 3.69 10.90 -18.65
N GLU A 117 4.35 9.75 -18.50
CA GLU A 117 5.79 9.61 -18.66
C GLU A 117 6.12 8.72 -19.87
N GLY A 118 7.09 9.13 -20.68
CA GLY A 118 7.52 8.35 -21.84
C GLY A 118 6.43 8.17 -22.89
N SER A 119 6.07 6.92 -23.17
CA SER A 119 5.08 6.53 -24.17
C SER A 119 3.70 6.22 -23.59
N SER A 120 3.53 6.23 -22.27
CA SER A 120 2.26 5.90 -21.62
C SER A 120 1.24 7.03 -21.77
N THR A 121 -0.02 6.68 -21.94
CA THR A 121 -1.15 7.61 -21.88
C THR A 121 -1.48 8.00 -20.44
N MET A 122 -2.18 9.12 -20.24
CA MET A 122 -2.61 9.52 -18.89
C MET A 122 -3.58 8.50 -18.29
N GLU A 123 -4.42 7.88 -19.12
CA GLU A 123 -5.35 6.84 -18.73
C GLU A 123 -4.62 5.59 -18.22
N GLU A 124 -3.57 5.14 -18.93
CA GLU A 124 -2.73 4.02 -18.49
C GLU A 124 -2.03 4.35 -17.17
N THR A 125 -1.40 5.52 -17.05
CA THR A 125 -0.74 5.94 -15.82
C THR A 125 -1.71 6.07 -14.64
N ALA A 126 -2.92 6.59 -14.86
CA ALA A 126 -3.93 6.68 -13.81
C ALA A 126 -4.40 5.30 -13.34
N ASP A 127 -4.52 4.35 -14.27
CA ASP A 127 -4.86 2.97 -13.97
C ASP A 127 -3.75 2.23 -13.20
N GLU A 128 -2.49 2.52 -13.48
CA GLU A 128 -1.34 2.06 -12.71
C GLU A 128 -1.38 2.61 -11.27
N TYR A 129 -1.66 3.90 -11.11
CA TYR A 129 -1.77 4.54 -9.79
C TYR A 129 -2.90 3.91 -8.96
N TYR A 130 -4.07 3.67 -9.59
CA TYR A 130 -5.19 2.97 -8.95
C TYR A 130 -4.78 1.56 -8.51
N GLY A 131 -4.06 0.83 -9.37
CA GLY A 131 -3.58 -0.51 -9.06
C GLY A 131 -2.56 -0.55 -7.92
N GLU A 132 -1.65 0.41 -7.85
CA GLU A 132 -0.69 0.52 -6.75
C GLU A 132 -1.39 0.82 -5.42
N LEU A 133 -2.40 1.69 -5.40
CA LEU A 133 -3.19 1.94 -4.19
C LEU A 133 -3.94 0.69 -3.69
N ILE A 134 -4.39 -0.19 -4.60
CA ILE A 134 -4.94 -1.51 -4.23
C ILE A 134 -3.85 -2.43 -3.69
N MET A 135 -2.70 -2.52 -4.37
CA MET A 135 -1.56 -3.34 -3.93
C MET A 135 -1.12 -2.97 -2.52
N ARG A 136 -1.12 -1.67 -2.20
CA ARG A 136 -0.79 -1.11 -0.89
C ARG A 136 -1.94 -1.17 0.13
N ASN A 137 -3.04 -1.87 -0.16
CA ASN A 137 -4.23 -2.00 0.69
C ASN A 137 -4.89 -0.68 1.12
N LEU A 138 -4.69 0.40 0.36
CA LEU A 138 -5.32 1.71 0.62
C LEU A 138 -6.66 1.86 -0.11
N LEU A 139 -6.86 1.09 -1.19
CA LEU A 139 -8.15 0.92 -1.84
C LEU A 139 -8.55 -0.55 -1.81
N GLN A 140 -9.82 -0.82 -1.49
CA GLN A 140 -10.34 -2.18 -1.46
C GLN A 140 -11.19 -2.45 -2.72
N PRO A 141 -10.81 -3.42 -3.58
CA PRO A 141 -11.63 -3.79 -4.72
C PRO A 141 -12.93 -4.45 -4.25
N ARG A 142 -14.03 -4.13 -4.93
CA ARG A 142 -15.33 -4.75 -4.68
C ARG A 142 -15.59 -5.84 -5.72
N GLY A 143 -15.39 -7.10 -5.35
CA GLY A 143 -15.61 -8.27 -6.22
C GLY A 143 -14.34 -9.04 -6.59
N LYS A 144 -14.45 -10.11 -7.40
CA LYS A 144 -13.37 -11.08 -7.69
C LYS A 144 -12.45 -10.71 -8.88
N SER A 145 -12.52 -9.51 -9.45
CA SER A 145 -11.93 -9.25 -10.79
C SER A 145 -10.70 -8.35 -10.82
N PHE A 146 -10.09 -7.95 -9.70
CA PHE A 146 -8.83 -7.22 -9.77
C PHE A 146 -7.64 -8.19 -9.82
N SER A 147 -7.09 -8.39 -11.02
CA SER A 147 -5.74 -8.91 -11.19
C SER A 147 -4.79 -7.71 -11.27
N PRO A 148 -3.90 -7.49 -10.29
CA PRO A 148 -2.88 -6.45 -10.42
C PRO A 148 -2.03 -6.70 -11.68
N PRO A 149 -1.61 -5.64 -12.39
CA PRO A 149 -0.68 -5.79 -13.49
C PRO A 149 0.63 -6.43 -13.00
N PRO A 150 1.29 -7.26 -13.81
CA PRO A 150 2.58 -7.84 -13.44
C PRO A 150 3.61 -6.72 -13.23
N PRO A 151 4.50 -6.85 -12.23
CA PRO A 151 5.58 -5.89 -12.04
C PRO A 151 6.51 -5.88 -13.25
N SER A 152 6.94 -4.68 -13.63
CA SER A 152 7.91 -4.40 -14.69
C SER A 152 9.30 -4.94 -14.37
#